data_AF-A0A963PTZ0-F1
#
_entry.id   AF-A0A963PTZ0-F1
#
_cell.length_a   1.000
_cell.length_b   1.000
_cell.length_c   1.000
_cell.angle_alpha   90.00
_cell.angle_beta   90.00
_cell.angle_gamma   90.00
#
_symmetry.space_group_name_H-M   'P 1'
#
loop_
_entity.id
_entity.type
_entity.pdbx_description
1 polymer ?
#
loop_
_entity_poly.entity_id
_entity_poly.type
_entity_poly.pdbx_seq_one_letter_code
_entity_poly.pdbx_strand_id
1 'polypeptide(L)'
;MVPENVDRAALFDYIEDGPTALVDPAGNTVLSLDFPIGNYGRITQAKVYATAAMTAGSAALSVTGYSFTGADVGSTVGVAGAGVVSADYAVAANDGVLVATIISASGGVATLSVAATNTVSNAQCVFGTPIDTAIAAAVAACRTAYAATGISGQIVIPQGNYIAVASLPIGSGVGFRGAGRTKTRVFVVKIVADANDSTTASWIRKANGESALLYDRINLNDFALDGTFFAAVGTYGPDMKMVSMSLTSNSTVQRLEITNNPSTALGFDESENCLIADNIILFPGRLARPNLTTGSSGGSGIGIATGGAAAATARGGRGLSMILRNNFIRGNWTVANGVNGTGRAGINIEASGTTTAPTTYQNGILIEGNIIEGFFNGIVDSGGQGTVVRGNIVR
;
A
#
# COMPACT_ATOMS: atom_id res chain seq x y z
N MET A 1 39.66 -8.40 8.87
CA MET A 1 39.03 -8.81 10.15
C MET A 1 38.03 -7.73 10.51
N VAL A 2 36.74 -8.02 10.31
CA VAL A 2 35.64 -7.14 10.72
C VAL A 2 35.30 -7.52 12.15
N PRO A 3 35.14 -6.59 13.11
CA PRO A 3 34.77 -6.95 14.47
C PRO A 3 33.35 -7.53 14.47
N GLU A 4 33.24 -8.81 14.78
CA GLU A 4 32.01 -9.40 15.32
C GLU A 4 31.72 -8.69 16.64
N ASN A 5 30.60 -7.97 16.72
CA ASN A 5 29.92 -7.42 17.91
C ASN A 5 29.41 -5.98 17.67
N VAL A 6 28.74 -5.72 16.54
CA VAL A 6 27.72 -4.66 16.54
C VAL A 6 26.49 -5.29 17.19
N ASP A 7 26.27 -4.92 18.45
CA ASP A 7 25.08 -5.30 19.21
C ASP A 7 23.83 -4.90 18.40
N ARG A 8 23.04 -5.90 18.00
CA ARG A 8 21.84 -5.68 17.17
C ARG A 8 20.79 -4.84 17.90
N ALA A 9 20.84 -4.75 19.22
CA ALA A 9 19.95 -3.91 20.02
C ALA A 9 20.29 -2.42 19.89
N ALA A 10 21.58 -2.06 19.83
CA ALA A 10 22.02 -0.66 19.76
C ALA A 10 21.70 0.04 18.42
N LEU A 11 21.38 -0.72 17.37
CA LEU A 11 20.91 -0.17 16.10
C LEU A 11 19.43 0.21 16.13
N PHE A 12 18.64 -0.35 17.07
CA PHE A 12 17.23 0.00 17.25
C PHE A 12 17.05 1.23 18.15
N ASP A 13 17.89 1.40 19.17
CA ASP A 13 17.78 2.55 20.10
C ASP A 13 18.13 3.90 19.45
N TYR A 14 18.92 3.92 18.37
CA TYR A 14 19.28 5.17 17.68
C TYR A 14 18.12 5.82 16.91
N ILE A 15 16.97 5.14 16.78
CA ILE A 15 15.77 5.65 16.09
C ILE A 15 14.82 6.38 17.07
N GLU A 16 14.99 6.22 18.40
CA GLU A 16 14.00 6.65 19.39
C GLU A 16 14.28 8.00 20.10
N ASP A 17 15.40 8.68 19.86
CA ASP A 17 15.74 9.89 20.62
C ASP A 17 14.94 11.15 20.20
N GLY A 18 13.84 11.40 20.93
CA GLY A 18 13.18 12.70 21.21
C GLY A 18 11.68 12.77 20.87
N PRO A 19 10.80 13.55 21.54
CA PRO A 19 10.95 14.39 22.74
C PRO A 19 10.41 13.70 24.01
N THR A 20 10.55 14.37 25.16
CA THR A 20 10.11 13.95 26.51
C THR A 20 8.92 13.02 26.53
N ALA A 21 9.17 11.76 26.88
CA ALA A 21 8.17 10.73 27.11
C ALA A 21 7.01 11.26 27.97
N LEU A 22 5.78 11.16 27.46
CA LEU A 22 4.62 11.23 28.34
C LEU A 22 4.67 10.01 29.24
N VAL A 23 4.47 10.23 30.53
CA VAL A 23 4.43 9.16 31.52
C VAL A 23 2.96 8.85 31.79
N ASP A 24 2.55 7.58 31.68
CA ASP A 24 1.19 7.18 32.05
C ASP A 24 0.96 7.41 33.56
N PRO A 25 -0.30 7.33 34.08
CA PRO A 25 -0.57 7.50 35.50
C PRO A 25 0.16 6.51 36.42
N ALA A 26 0.78 5.44 35.87
CA ALA A 26 1.54 4.44 36.57
C ALA A 26 3.06 4.66 36.52
N GLY A 27 3.55 5.72 35.86
CA GLY A 27 4.99 6.00 35.80
C GLY A 27 5.69 5.44 34.56
N ASN A 28 4.96 4.88 33.58
CA ASN A 28 5.57 4.28 32.40
C ASN A 28 5.72 5.27 31.25
N THR A 29 6.88 5.27 30.60
CA THR A 29 7.11 5.95 29.31
C THR A 29 6.12 5.46 28.24
N VAL A 30 5.27 6.36 27.77
CA VAL A 30 4.36 6.15 26.64
C VAL A 30 5.15 6.40 25.35
N LEU A 31 5.63 5.31 24.74
CA LEU A 31 6.38 5.35 23.48
C LEU A 31 5.50 5.64 22.25
N SER A 32 4.17 5.49 22.39
CA SER A 32 3.20 5.83 21.33
C SER A 32 1.80 6.01 21.89
N LEU A 33 1.02 6.92 21.29
CA LEU A 33 -0.40 7.13 21.60
C LEU A 33 -1.29 6.26 20.72
N ASP A 34 -2.33 5.64 21.27
CA ASP A 34 -3.27 4.82 20.49
C ASP A 34 -4.54 5.60 20.12
N PHE A 35 -4.94 5.50 18.85
CA PHE A 35 -6.14 6.10 18.29
C PHE A 35 -7.04 4.99 17.69
N PRO A 36 -7.80 4.24 18.50
CA PRO A 36 -8.70 3.19 18.00
C PRO A 36 -9.81 3.79 17.15
N ILE A 37 -9.93 3.32 15.90
CA ILE A 37 -10.85 3.93 14.93
C ILE A 37 -12.33 3.88 15.36
N GLY A 38 -12.70 2.93 16.24
CA GLY A 38 -14.05 2.85 16.80
C GLY A 38 -14.46 4.04 17.66
N ASN A 39 -13.49 4.83 18.15
CA ASN A 39 -13.74 6.06 18.91
C ASN A 39 -13.99 7.28 17.99
N TYR A 40 -13.72 7.15 16.70
CA TYR A 40 -13.72 8.26 15.74
C TYR A 40 -14.78 8.13 14.65
N GLY A 41 -15.58 7.07 14.68
CA GLY A 41 -16.70 6.90 13.76
C GLY A 41 -17.27 5.49 13.78
N ARG A 42 -18.34 5.30 13.01
CA ARG A 42 -18.96 3.99 12.83
C ARG A 42 -17.98 3.07 12.10
N ILE A 43 -17.70 1.93 12.70
CA ILE A 43 -16.95 0.83 12.07
C ILE A 43 -17.86 -0.36 11.87
N THR A 44 -17.86 -0.93 10.67
CA THR A 44 -18.63 -2.14 10.36
C THR A 44 -17.72 -3.07 9.56
N GLN A 45 -17.70 -4.35 9.93
CA GLN A 45 -16.93 -5.31 9.17
C GLN A 45 -17.57 -5.55 7.80
N ALA A 46 -16.72 -5.67 6.78
CA ALA A 46 -17.11 -6.03 5.44
C ALA A 46 -17.44 -7.52 5.35
N LYS A 47 -18.41 -7.86 4.50
CA LYS A 47 -18.77 -9.22 4.15
C LYS A 47 -18.01 -9.60 2.88
N VAL A 48 -17.35 -10.76 2.89
CA VAL A 48 -16.50 -11.24 1.81
C VAL A 48 -17.02 -12.60 1.35
N TYR A 49 -17.21 -12.77 0.03
CA TYR A 49 -17.66 -14.02 -0.57
C TYR A 49 -16.89 -14.31 -1.86
N ALA A 50 -16.85 -15.58 -2.26
CA ALA A 50 -16.27 -16.05 -3.52
C ALA A 50 -17.34 -16.68 -4.45
N THR A 51 -18.60 -16.31 -4.23
CA THR A 51 -19.78 -16.93 -4.84
C THR A 51 -20.71 -15.90 -5.48
N ALA A 52 -20.19 -14.73 -5.83
CA ALA A 52 -20.96 -13.69 -6.49
C ALA A 52 -21.27 -14.07 -7.94
N ALA A 53 -22.46 -13.69 -8.39
CA ALA A 53 -22.87 -13.81 -9.78
C ALA A 53 -23.61 -12.55 -10.24
N MET A 54 -23.26 -12.11 -11.45
CA MET A 54 -23.88 -11.01 -12.17
C MET A 54 -23.94 -11.37 -13.65
N THR A 55 -24.96 -10.87 -14.36
CA THR A 55 -25.08 -11.01 -15.81
C THR A 55 -24.72 -9.68 -16.48
N ALA A 56 -23.98 -9.73 -17.59
CA ALA A 56 -23.67 -8.54 -18.40
C ALA A 56 -24.95 -7.75 -18.74
N GLY A 57 -24.89 -6.43 -18.58
CA GLY A 57 -26.02 -5.52 -18.76
C GLY A 57 -27.00 -5.45 -17.58
N SER A 58 -26.81 -6.24 -16.51
CA SER A 58 -27.67 -6.24 -15.32
C SER A 58 -26.98 -5.61 -14.11
N ALA A 59 -27.75 -4.85 -13.33
CA ALA A 59 -27.33 -4.34 -12.02
C ALA A 59 -27.64 -5.31 -10.87
N ALA A 60 -28.19 -6.50 -11.16
CA ALA A 60 -28.54 -7.49 -10.15
C ALA A 60 -27.29 -8.27 -9.70
N LEU A 61 -26.99 -8.20 -8.40
CA LEU A 61 -25.98 -8.99 -7.73
C LEU A 61 -26.63 -10.06 -6.86
N SER A 62 -26.25 -11.30 -7.11
CA SER A 62 -26.59 -12.45 -6.26
C SER A 62 -25.32 -13.04 -5.65
N VAL A 63 -25.42 -13.56 -4.43
CA VAL A 63 -24.31 -14.19 -3.72
C VAL A 63 -24.81 -15.50 -3.10
N THR A 64 -24.27 -16.64 -3.51
CA THR A 64 -24.67 -17.92 -2.91
C THR A 64 -24.28 -17.95 -1.43
N GLY A 65 -25.24 -18.29 -0.57
CA GLY A 65 -25.05 -18.31 0.89
C GLY A 65 -25.34 -16.98 1.58
N TYR A 66 -25.76 -15.93 0.85
CA TYR A 66 -26.14 -14.65 1.44
C TYR A 66 -27.41 -14.10 0.79
N SER A 67 -28.36 -13.64 1.62
CA SER A 67 -29.58 -12.97 1.16
C SER A 67 -29.51 -11.49 1.49
N PHE A 68 -29.47 -10.63 0.47
CA PHE A 68 -29.47 -9.19 0.68
C PHE A 68 -30.77 -8.70 1.31
N THR A 69 -30.67 -7.73 2.20
CA THR A 69 -31.81 -7.11 2.91
C THR A 69 -31.75 -5.59 2.83
N GLY A 70 -32.78 -4.90 3.33
CA GLY A 70 -32.79 -3.45 3.41
C GLY A 70 -31.63 -2.85 4.22
N ALA A 71 -31.02 -3.63 5.14
CA ALA A 71 -29.86 -3.19 5.92
C ALA A 71 -28.55 -3.09 5.09
N ASP A 72 -28.50 -3.73 3.92
CA ASP A 72 -27.33 -3.69 3.04
C ASP A 72 -27.36 -2.48 2.08
N VAL A 73 -28.51 -1.83 1.93
CA VAL A 73 -28.68 -0.64 1.07
C VAL A 73 -27.75 0.49 1.53
N GLY A 74 -27.06 1.11 0.58
CA GLY A 74 -26.03 2.12 0.82
C GLY A 74 -24.62 1.55 1.01
N SER A 75 -24.44 0.23 1.08
CA SER A 75 -23.12 -0.39 1.16
C SER A 75 -22.34 -0.21 -0.14
N THR A 76 -21.04 0.03 -0.03
CA THR A 76 -20.09 -0.11 -1.14
C THR A 76 -19.89 -1.57 -1.46
N VAL A 77 -19.80 -1.90 -2.75
CA VAL A 77 -19.60 -3.24 -3.29
C VAL A 77 -18.41 -3.21 -4.25
N GLY A 78 -17.53 -4.21 -4.14
CA GLY A 78 -16.57 -4.59 -5.17
C GLY A 78 -16.88 -6.00 -5.69
N VAL A 79 -16.91 -6.22 -7.00
CA VAL A 79 -17.07 -7.54 -7.64
C VAL A 79 -15.98 -7.74 -8.68
N ALA A 80 -15.16 -8.77 -8.50
CA ALA A 80 -14.10 -9.11 -9.42
C ALA A 80 -14.70 -9.67 -10.73
N GLY A 81 -14.18 -9.23 -11.87
CA GLY A 81 -14.57 -9.70 -13.20
C GLY A 81 -15.84 -9.07 -13.80
N ALA A 82 -16.70 -8.42 -13.02
CA ALA A 82 -18.01 -7.94 -13.46
C ALA A 82 -18.02 -6.57 -14.18
N GLY A 83 -17.00 -5.74 -13.98
CA GLY A 83 -16.84 -4.40 -14.54
C GLY A 83 -16.09 -4.35 -15.86
N VAL A 84 -15.77 -3.13 -16.31
CA VAL A 84 -15.17 -2.88 -17.63
C VAL A 84 -13.73 -3.39 -17.70
N VAL A 85 -13.44 -4.09 -18.79
CA VAL A 85 -12.12 -4.63 -19.13
C VAL A 85 -11.47 -3.63 -20.08
N SER A 86 -10.55 -2.79 -19.59
CA SER A 86 -9.92 -1.75 -20.41
C SER A 86 -8.86 -2.34 -21.33
N ALA A 87 -8.97 -2.10 -22.64
CA ALA A 87 -7.98 -2.54 -23.63
C ALA A 87 -6.58 -1.92 -23.38
N ASP A 88 -6.45 -1.02 -22.41
CA ASP A 88 -5.21 -0.38 -21.96
C ASP A 88 -4.52 -1.08 -20.78
N TYR A 89 -4.96 -2.28 -20.37
CA TYR A 89 -4.23 -3.15 -19.44
C TYR A 89 -3.81 -4.49 -20.08
N ALA A 90 -2.85 -5.20 -19.50
CA ALA A 90 -2.42 -6.50 -20.03
C ALA A 90 -3.58 -7.50 -20.02
N VAL A 91 -3.71 -8.30 -21.09
CA VAL A 91 -4.85 -9.21 -21.32
C VAL A 91 -5.02 -10.27 -20.22
N ALA A 92 -3.96 -10.59 -19.47
CA ALA A 92 -3.98 -11.57 -18.38
C ALA A 92 -4.40 -11.01 -17.01
N ALA A 93 -4.50 -9.69 -16.84
CA ALA A 93 -4.76 -9.07 -15.53
C ALA A 93 -5.82 -7.97 -15.56
N ASN A 94 -6.58 -7.93 -16.65
CA ASN A 94 -7.73 -7.09 -16.84
C ASN A 94 -8.97 -7.77 -16.24
N ASP A 95 -9.03 -7.74 -14.93
CA ASP A 95 -9.99 -8.47 -14.11
C ASP A 95 -11.31 -7.71 -13.93
N GLY A 96 -11.61 -6.77 -14.84
CA GLY A 96 -12.93 -6.14 -14.98
C GLY A 96 -13.58 -5.88 -13.64
N VAL A 97 -12.97 -5.07 -12.78
CA VAL A 97 -13.52 -4.85 -11.44
C VAL A 97 -14.74 -3.94 -11.54
N LEU A 98 -15.86 -4.36 -10.95
CA LEU A 98 -17.01 -3.50 -10.72
C LEU A 98 -16.94 -2.93 -9.31
N VAL A 99 -17.03 -1.61 -9.19
CA VAL A 99 -17.24 -0.91 -7.92
C VAL A 99 -18.58 -0.18 -7.99
N ALA A 100 -19.45 -0.37 -7.00
CA ALA A 100 -20.81 0.16 -6.99
C ALA A 100 -21.33 0.40 -5.58
N THR A 101 -22.54 0.95 -5.49
CA THR A 101 -23.33 1.05 -4.25
C THR A 101 -24.59 0.20 -4.38
N ILE A 102 -25.01 -0.48 -3.31
CA ILE A 102 -26.31 -1.16 -3.26
C ILE A 102 -27.41 -0.11 -3.13
N ILE A 103 -28.28 0.00 -4.14
CA ILE A 103 -29.39 0.99 -4.15
C ILE A 103 -30.71 0.40 -3.66
N SER A 104 -30.90 -0.92 -3.79
CA SER A 104 -32.06 -1.63 -3.26
C SER A 104 -31.76 -3.11 -3.07
N ALA A 105 -32.58 -3.80 -2.28
CA ALA A 105 -32.50 -5.25 -2.08
C ALA A 105 -33.92 -5.84 -2.10
N SER A 106 -34.14 -6.87 -2.92
CA SER A 106 -35.43 -7.57 -3.01
C SER A 106 -35.23 -9.02 -3.42
N GLY A 107 -36.02 -9.93 -2.84
CA GLY A 107 -35.92 -11.37 -3.14
C GLY A 107 -34.55 -11.97 -2.85
N GLY A 108 -33.78 -11.39 -1.93
CA GLY A 108 -32.40 -11.80 -1.61
C GLY A 108 -31.34 -11.33 -2.60
N VAL A 109 -31.70 -10.54 -3.62
CA VAL A 109 -30.81 -9.99 -4.65
C VAL A 109 -30.62 -8.50 -4.41
N ALA A 110 -29.38 -8.01 -4.52
CA ALA A 110 -29.06 -6.59 -4.49
C ALA A 110 -29.17 -5.98 -5.88
N THR A 111 -29.75 -4.80 -5.99
CA THR A 111 -29.60 -3.94 -7.19
C THR A 111 -28.50 -2.93 -6.92
N LEU A 112 -27.54 -2.85 -7.83
CA LEU A 112 -26.39 -1.95 -7.74
C LEU A 112 -26.63 -0.64 -8.50
N SER A 113 -25.83 0.38 -8.19
CA SER A 113 -25.86 1.69 -8.86
C SER A 113 -25.36 1.67 -10.31
N VAL A 114 -24.65 0.61 -10.70
CA VAL A 114 -24.13 0.39 -12.05
C VAL A 114 -24.37 -1.06 -12.47
N ALA A 115 -24.63 -1.26 -13.76
CA ALA A 115 -24.75 -2.60 -14.33
C ALA A 115 -23.38 -3.25 -14.54
N ALA A 116 -23.33 -4.57 -14.44
CA ALA A 116 -22.17 -5.34 -14.85
C ALA A 116 -21.91 -5.18 -16.35
N THR A 117 -20.64 -5.05 -16.73
CA THR A 117 -20.21 -5.10 -18.12
C THR A 117 -20.00 -6.53 -18.58
N ASN A 118 -19.57 -7.42 -17.67
CA ASN A 118 -19.30 -8.82 -17.96
C ASN A 118 -20.17 -9.74 -17.10
N THR A 119 -20.48 -10.92 -17.64
CA THR A 119 -21.12 -11.99 -16.87
C THR A 119 -20.06 -12.69 -16.02
N VAL A 120 -20.33 -12.85 -14.73
CA VAL A 120 -19.48 -13.59 -13.80
C VAL A 120 -20.29 -14.62 -13.03
N SER A 121 -19.63 -15.74 -12.72
CA SER A 121 -20.16 -16.79 -11.83
C SER A 121 -19.05 -17.22 -10.88
N ASN A 122 -19.36 -17.35 -9.59
CA ASN A 122 -18.39 -17.63 -8.53
C ASN A 122 -17.27 -16.57 -8.44
N ALA A 123 -17.61 -15.30 -8.62
CA ALA A 123 -16.68 -14.20 -8.47
C ALA A 123 -16.44 -13.87 -6.98
N GLN A 124 -15.24 -13.36 -6.69
CA GLN A 124 -14.99 -12.71 -5.42
C GLN A 124 -15.78 -11.40 -5.34
N CYS A 125 -16.40 -11.16 -4.20
CA CYS A 125 -17.01 -9.88 -3.88
C CYS A 125 -16.77 -9.49 -2.43
N VAL A 126 -16.72 -8.19 -2.20
CA VAL A 126 -16.69 -7.59 -0.86
C VAL A 126 -17.74 -6.49 -0.79
N PHE A 127 -18.46 -6.40 0.33
CA PHE A 127 -19.39 -5.30 0.53
C PHE A 127 -19.57 -4.90 2.00
N GLY A 128 -19.89 -3.62 2.22
CA GLY A 128 -20.08 -3.05 3.54
C GLY A 128 -19.97 -1.52 3.55
N THR A 129 -19.99 -0.95 4.75
CA THR A 129 -19.79 0.48 4.95
C THR A 129 -18.28 0.79 5.02
N PRO A 130 -17.75 1.71 4.20
CA PRO A 130 -16.35 2.07 4.26
C PRO A 130 -15.95 2.71 5.60
N ILE A 131 -14.72 2.48 6.05
CA ILE A 131 -14.19 3.02 7.32
C ILE A 131 -13.45 4.36 7.14
N ASP A 132 -13.49 4.96 5.95
CA ASP A 132 -12.74 6.17 5.59
C ASP A 132 -12.98 7.33 6.56
N THR A 133 -14.24 7.58 6.95
CA THR A 133 -14.56 8.67 7.89
C THR A 133 -13.92 8.46 9.27
N ALA A 134 -14.00 7.24 9.80
CA ALA A 134 -13.44 6.91 11.11
C ALA A 134 -11.91 6.99 11.09
N ILE A 135 -11.27 6.47 10.03
CA ILE A 135 -9.83 6.57 9.84
C ILE A 135 -9.39 8.03 9.69
N ALA A 136 -10.05 8.82 8.83
CA ALA A 136 -9.66 10.21 8.60
C ALA A 136 -9.76 11.05 9.89
N ALA A 137 -10.81 10.83 10.69
CA ALA A 137 -10.96 11.49 11.99
C ALA A 137 -9.87 11.05 12.99
N ALA A 138 -9.52 9.76 13.02
CA ALA A 138 -8.43 9.26 13.87
C ALA A 138 -7.06 9.84 13.44
N VAL A 139 -6.78 9.93 12.14
CA VAL A 139 -5.57 10.57 11.59
C VAL A 139 -5.52 12.04 11.97
N ALA A 140 -6.63 12.78 11.86
CA ALA A 140 -6.68 14.18 12.25
C ALA A 140 -6.40 14.38 13.74
N ALA A 141 -6.96 13.53 14.61
CA ALA A 141 -6.69 13.53 16.04
C ALA A 141 -5.22 13.20 16.35
N CYS A 142 -4.66 12.19 15.69
CA CYS A 142 -3.26 11.79 15.84
C CYS A 142 -2.30 12.93 15.46
N ARG A 143 -2.51 13.58 14.31
CA ARG A 143 -1.69 14.74 13.89
C ARG A 143 -1.77 15.89 14.87
N THR A 144 -2.95 16.15 15.43
CA THR A 144 -3.14 17.20 16.43
C THR A 144 -2.34 16.88 17.71
N ALA A 145 -2.39 15.63 18.17
CA ALA A 145 -1.62 15.19 19.33
C ALA A 145 -0.10 15.23 19.06
N TYR A 146 0.34 14.81 17.87
CA TYR A 146 1.75 14.87 17.48
C TYR A 146 2.27 16.31 17.46
N ALA A 147 1.53 17.25 16.88
CA ALA A 147 1.93 18.66 16.86
C ALA A 147 2.04 19.28 18.27
N ALA A 148 1.27 18.78 19.24
CA ALA A 148 1.28 19.26 20.62
C ALA A 148 2.35 18.61 21.49
N THR A 149 2.67 17.32 21.24
CA THR A 149 3.46 16.49 22.17
C THR A 149 4.77 15.99 21.56
N GLY A 150 4.87 15.94 20.24
CA GLY A 150 5.95 15.29 19.49
C GLY A 150 6.01 13.77 19.62
N ILE A 151 5.02 13.14 20.26
CA ILE A 151 4.93 11.68 20.42
C ILE A 151 4.11 11.10 19.29
N SER A 152 4.67 10.12 18.56
CA SER A 152 3.98 9.45 17.47
C SER A 152 2.74 8.70 17.96
N GLY A 153 1.72 8.60 17.12
CA GLY A 153 0.51 7.85 17.40
C GLY A 153 0.25 6.73 16.42
N GLN A 154 -0.48 5.70 16.86
CA GLN A 154 -0.94 4.58 16.04
C GLN A 154 -2.46 4.65 15.87
N ILE A 155 -2.90 4.69 14.62
CA ILE A 155 -4.30 4.46 14.26
C ILE A 155 -4.56 2.96 14.39
N VAL A 156 -5.37 2.56 15.38
CA VAL A 156 -5.58 1.14 15.69
C VAL A 156 -6.83 0.63 14.97
N ILE A 157 -6.63 -0.30 14.03
CA ILE A 157 -7.70 -0.98 13.31
C ILE A 157 -7.95 -2.35 13.98
N PRO A 158 -9.15 -2.62 14.51
CA PRO A 158 -9.41 -3.88 15.20
C PRO A 158 -9.37 -5.09 14.26
N GLN A 159 -9.48 -6.29 14.83
CA GLN A 159 -9.62 -7.52 14.04
C GLN A 159 -10.90 -7.47 13.19
N GLY A 160 -10.78 -7.86 11.92
CA GLY A 160 -11.89 -7.92 10.98
C GLY A 160 -11.49 -7.60 9.55
N ASN A 161 -12.49 -7.67 8.67
CA ASN A 161 -12.41 -7.22 7.29
C ASN A 161 -13.04 -5.82 7.18
N TYR A 162 -12.42 -4.90 6.46
CA TYR A 162 -12.90 -3.53 6.30
C TYR A 162 -12.78 -3.06 4.86
N ILE A 163 -13.56 -2.07 4.47
CA ILE A 163 -13.48 -1.42 3.16
C ILE A 163 -12.93 -0.01 3.34
N ALA A 164 -12.01 0.40 2.47
CA ALA A 164 -11.65 1.79 2.27
C ALA A 164 -11.82 2.14 0.79
N VAL A 165 -12.24 3.38 0.49
CA VAL A 165 -12.55 3.82 -0.88
C VAL A 165 -11.83 5.11 -1.28
N ALA A 166 -11.38 5.91 -0.31
CA ALA A 166 -10.75 7.20 -0.52
C ALA A 166 -9.23 7.10 -0.33
N SER A 167 -8.50 8.00 -1.01
CA SER A 167 -7.08 8.20 -0.73
C SER A 167 -6.93 8.78 0.68
N LEU A 168 -5.92 8.33 1.42
CA LEU A 168 -5.66 8.66 2.80
C LEU A 168 -4.32 9.40 2.94
N PRO A 169 -4.33 10.75 2.96
CA PRO A 169 -3.16 11.54 3.25
C PRO A 169 -2.77 11.43 4.74
N ILE A 170 -1.50 11.11 5.01
CA ILE A 170 -0.94 11.02 6.36
C ILE A 170 0.24 11.99 6.53
N GLY A 171 0.43 12.47 7.76
CA GLY A 171 1.48 13.40 8.16
C GLY A 171 2.52 12.74 9.07
N SER A 172 3.58 13.47 9.42
CA SER A 172 4.55 13.06 10.44
C SER A 172 3.90 12.53 11.72
N GLY A 173 4.53 11.55 12.35
CA GLY A 173 4.10 10.95 13.60
C GLY A 173 2.84 10.09 13.52
N VAL A 174 2.28 9.87 12.32
CA VAL A 174 1.10 9.03 12.11
C VAL A 174 1.51 7.62 11.69
N GLY A 175 1.18 6.64 12.50
CA GLY A 175 1.27 5.22 12.18
C GLY A 175 -0.08 4.51 12.14
N PHE A 176 -0.09 3.25 11.70
CA PHE A 176 -1.23 2.35 11.66
C PHE A 176 -0.84 1.02 12.27
N ARG A 177 -1.73 0.47 13.10
CA ARG A 177 -1.56 -0.86 13.69
C ARG A 177 -2.84 -1.67 13.58
N GLY A 178 -2.75 -2.87 13.01
CA GLY A 178 -3.83 -3.85 13.04
C GLY A 178 -3.69 -4.84 14.20
N ALA A 179 -4.62 -5.79 14.29
CA ALA A 179 -4.57 -6.88 15.27
C ALA A 179 -3.62 -8.03 14.85
N GLY A 180 -2.99 -7.93 13.68
CA GLY A 180 -2.12 -8.93 13.06
C GLY A 180 -2.39 -9.05 11.56
N ARG A 181 -1.34 -9.34 10.77
CA ARG A 181 -1.42 -9.38 9.29
C ARG A 181 -2.46 -10.35 8.72
N THR A 182 -2.80 -11.41 9.47
CA THR A 182 -3.85 -12.38 9.08
C THR A 182 -5.20 -12.14 9.77
N LYS A 183 -5.31 -11.12 10.63
CA LYS A 183 -6.49 -10.85 11.48
C LYS A 183 -7.21 -9.56 11.10
N THR A 184 -6.47 -8.54 10.67
CA THR A 184 -7.03 -7.26 10.21
C THR A 184 -6.76 -7.13 8.71
N ARG A 185 -7.80 -7.00 7.89
CA ARG A 185 -7.69 -6.81 6.44
C ARG A 185 -8.49 -5.60 6.00
N VAL A 186 -7.87 -4.74 5.19
CA VAL A 186 -8.54 -3.62 4.53
C VAL A 186 -8.54 -3.88 3.03
N PHE A 187 -9.74 -3.99 2.46
CA PHE A 187 -9.98 -4.04 1.03
C PHE A 187 -10.06 -2.62 0.50
N VAL A 188 -9.19 -2.27 -0.45
CA VAL A 188 -9.28 -1.00 -1.17
C VAL A 188 -10.21 -1.18 -2.35
N VAL A 189 -11.41 -0.60 -2.25
CA VAL A 189 -12.51 -0.75 -3.22
C VAL A 189 -12.68 0.59 -3.94
N LYS A 190 -11.98 0.76 -5.05
CA LYS A 190 -11.88 2.05 -5.73
C LYS A 190 -11.64 1.92 -7.22
N ILE A 191 -12.25 2.82 -8.00
CA ILE A 191 -11.88 3.08 -9.39
C ILE A 191 -11.19 4.45 -9.46
N VAL A 192 -9.98 4.48 -10.00
CA VAL A 192 -9.18 5.70 -10.19
C VAL A 192 -9.40 6.25 -11.60
N ALA A 193 -9.77 7.52 -11.70
CA ALA A 193 -9.95 8.18 -13.00
C ALA A 193 -8.62 8.62 -13.64
N ASP A 194 -7.68 9.13 -12.84
CA ASP A 194 -6.33 9.47 -13.26
C ASP A 194 -5.30 8.64 -12.48
N ALA A 195 -4.77 7.62 -13.15
CA ALA A 195 -3.81 6.68 -12.56
C ALA A 195 -2.41 7.29 -12.32
N ASN A 196 -2.14 8.49 -12.83
CA ASN A 196 -0.87 9.22 -12.69
C ASN A 196 -0.93 10.36 -11.67
N ASP A 197 -2.08 10.56 -11.02
CA ASP A 197 -2.22 11.55 -9.97
C ASP A 197 -1.91 10.92 -8.62
N SER A 198 -0.68 11.08 -8.13
CA SER A 198 -0.26 10.61 -6.80
C SER A 198 -1.12 11.12 -5.62
N THR A 199 -1.91 12.19 -5.81
CA THR A 199 -2.78 12.74 -4.77
C THR A 199 -4.13 12.02 -4.66
N THR A 200 -4.53 11.29 -5.70
CA THR A 200 -5.80 10.57 -5.75
C THR A 200 -5.62 9.08 -6.03
N ALA A 201 -4.58 8.67 -6.74
CA ALA A 201 -4.37 7.30 -7.19
C ALA A 201 -3.85 6.37 -6.10
N SER A 202 -3.02 6.84 -5.16
CA SER A 202 -2.52 6.02 -4.06
C SER A 202 -3.54 5.89 -2.93
N TRP A 203 -3.54 4.78 -2.20
CA TRP A 203 -4.36 4.66 -0.98
C TRP A 203 -3.71 5.40 0.19
N ILE A 204 -2.72 4.82 0.88
CA ILE A 204 -1.96 5.55 1.91
C ILE A 204 -0.90 6.38 1.21
N ARG A 205 -0.87 7.69 1.49
CA ARG A 205 0.12 8.58 0.90
C ARG A 205 0.54 9.71 1.83
N LYS A 206 1.65 10.34 1.49
CA LYS A 206 2.03 11.64 2.06
C LYS A 206 0.92 12.69 1.84
N ALA A 207 0.62 13.47 2.89
CA ALA A 207 -0.28 14.63 2.81
C ALA A 207 0.29 15.76 1.93
N ASN A 208 -0.57 16.53 1.27
CA ASN A 208 -0.11 17.67 0.45
C ASN A 208 0.18 18.88 1.36
N GLY A 209 1.20 19.67 1.01
CA GLY A 209 1.39 21.02 1.55
C GLY A 209 2.22 21.15 2.83
N GLU A 210 2.83 20.08 3.36
CA GLU A 210 3.85 20.24 4.41
C GLU A 210 5.21 20.56 3.76
N SER A 211 5.72 21.75 4.05
CA SER A 211 6.87 22.36 3.38
C SER A 211 8.20 21.70 3.77
N ALA A 212 9.02 21.39 2.77
CA ALA A 212 10.48 21.18 2.78
C ALA A 212 11.13 20.22 3.79
N LEU A 213 10.39 19.65 4.74
CA LEU A 213 10.90 18.75 5.77
C LEU A 213 10.49 17.30 5.47
N LEU A 214 11.35 16.38 5.92
CA LEU A 214 11.06 14.96 5.83
C LEU A 214 9.92 14.59 6.77
N TYR A 215 9.02 13.76 6.26
CA TYR A 215 7.92 13.19 7.04
C TYR A 215 8.51 12.10 7.92
N ASP A 216 8.50 12.31 9.22
CA ASP A 216 9.17 11.42 10.16
C ASP A 216 8.17 10.50 10.88
N ARG A 217 8.68 9.34 11.32
CA ARG A 217 7.97 8.44 12.25
C ARG A 217 6.64 7.90 11.71
N ILE A 218 6.64 7.55 10.43
CA ILE A 218 5.53 6.85 9.80
C ILE A 218 5.70 5.35 10.04
N ASN A 219 4.74 4.74 10.74
CA ASN A 219 4.86 3.36 11.21
C ASN A 219 3.65 2.54 10.77
N LEU A 220 3.80 1.58 9.86
CA LEU A 220 2.70 0.74 9.36
C LEU A 220 2.94 -0.72 9.77
N ASN A 221 2.11 -1.26 10.66
CA ASN A 221 2.35 -2.58 11.24
C ASN A 221 1.09 -3.45 11.40
N ASP A 222 1.22 -4.77 11.21
CA ASP A 222 0.24 -5.77 11.66
C ASP A 222 -1.15 -5.76 10.98
N PHE A 223 -1.24 -5.49 9.68
CA PHE A 223 -2.50 -5.65 8.93
C PHE A 223 -2.26 -6.09 7.48
N ALA A 224 -3.34 -6.55 6.84
CA ALA A 224 -3.38 -6.87 5.43
C ALA A 224 -4.05 -5.76 4.62
N LEU A 225 -3.54 -5.52 3.42
CA LEU A 225 -4.11 -4.66 2.38
C LEU A 225 -4.40 -5.48 1.14
N ASP A 226 -5.60 -5.31 0.60
CA ASP A 226 -6.09 -6.09 -0.53
C ASP A 226 -6.55 -5.16 -1.65
N GLY A 227 -5.80 -5.17 -2.75
CA GLY A 227 -6.02 -4.37 -3.95
C GLY A 227 -6.85 -5.07 -5.01
N THR A 228 -7.49 -6.21 -4.71
CA THR A 228 -8.31 -6.96 -5.69
C THR A 228 -9.39 -6.08 -6.33
N PHE A 229 -9.98 -5.15 -5.56
CA PHE A 229 -11.03 -4.26 -6.04
C PHE A 229 -10.54 -2.84 -6.34
N PHE A 230 -9.23 -2.69 -6.53
CA PHE A 230 -8.59 -1.42 -6.86
C PHE A 230 -8.32 -1.37 -8.37
N ALA A 231 -9.02 -0.53 -9.11
CA ALA A 231 -8.91 -0.46 -10.56
C ALA A 231 -8.74 0.98 -11.05
N ALA A 232 -8.46 1.16 -12.34
CA ALA A 232 -8.40 2.46 -12.99
C ALA A 232 -9.21 2.48 -14.29
N VAL A 233 -9.66 3.68 -14.65
CA VAL A 233 -10.25 3.99 -15.95
C VAL A 233 -9.13 4.39 -16.90
N GLY A 234 -9.11 3.83 -18.12
CA GLY A 234 -8.12 4.23 -19.14
C GLY A 234 -6.76 3.56 -18.96
N THR A 235 -5.68 4.32 -19.14
CA THR A 235 -4.30 3.82 -19.19
C THR A 235 -3.70 3.62 -17.79
N TYR A 236 -2.82 2.61 -17.68
CA TYR A 236 -1.99 2.39 -16.50
C TYR A 236 -1.21 3.64 -16.08
N GLY A 237 -1.13 3.84 -14.75
CA GLY A 237 -0.28 4.84 -14.13
C GLY A 237 0.47 4.28 -12.91
N PRO A 238 1.73 4.68 -12.71
CA PRO A 238 2.61 4.13 -11.67
C PRO A 238 2.16 4.52 -10.25
N ASP A 239 1.33 5.56 -10.11
CA ASP A 239 0.90 6.13 -8.83
C ASP A 239 -0.26 5.39 -8.15
N MET A 240 -0.77 4.33 -8.77
CA MET A 240 -1.74 3.41 -8.16
C MET A 240 -1.10 2.45 -7.13
N LYS A 241 -0.33 3.01 -6.20
CA LYS A 241 0.37 2.28 -5.15
C LYS A 241 -0.54 2.08 -3.94
N MET A 242 -0.34 0.98 -3.21
CA MET A 242 -1.08 0.77 -1.95
C MET A 242 -0.59 1.74 -0.88
N VAL A 243 0.74 1.86 -0.78
CA VAL A 243 1.43 2.83 0.05
C VAL A 243 2.39 3.60 -0.85
N SER A 244 2.27 4.93 -0.87
CA SER A 244 3.16 5.84 -1.60
C SER A 244 3.69 6.91 -0.66
N MET A 245 4.90 6.67 -0.15
CA MET A 245 5.61 7.58 0.71
C MET A 245 6.79 8.17 -0.05
N SER A 246 7.02 9.46 0.13
CA SER A 246 8.19 10.13 -0.39
C SER A 246 8.72 11.13 0.62
N LEU A 247 10.04 11.35 0.61
CA LEU A 247 10.71 12.27 1.53
C LEU A 247 10.34 11.93 2.99
N THR A 248 10.47 10.66 3.36
CA THR A 248 10.22 10.20 4.74
C THR A 248 11.50 9.91 5.49
N SER A 249 11.47 10.02 6.81
CA SER A 249 12.57 9.63 7.70
C SER A 249 12.12 8.78 8.88
N ASN A 250 13.04 8.00 9.47
CA ASN A 250 12.83 7.30 10.75
C ASN A 250 11.50 6.53 10.79
N SER A 251 11.21 5.78 9.72
CA SER A 251 9.89 5.21 9.44
C SER A 251 9.97 3.70 9.26
N THR A 252 8.94 2.99 9.68
CA THR A 252 8.94 1.52 9.72
C THR A 252 7.70 0.96 9.05
N VAL A 253 7.89 -0.03 8.17
CA VAL A 253 6.80 -0.80 7.56
C VAL A 253 7.07 -2.28 7.81
N GLN A 254 6.34 -2.87 8.74
CA GLN A 254 6.60 -4.25 9.13
C GLN A 254 5.36 -5.12 9.29
N ARG A 255 5.55 -6.42 9.05
CA ARG A 255 4.50 -7.43 9.25
C ARG A 255 3.19 -7.05 8.55
N LEU A 256 3.27 -6.47 7.35
CA LEU A 256 2.11 -6.29 6.49
C LEU A 256 1.91 -7.51 5.58
N GLU A 257 0.67 -7.71 5.15
CA GLU A 257 0.36 -8.53 3.97
C GLU A 257 -0.24 -7.61 2.90
N ILE A 258 0.32 -7.53 1.70
CA ILE A 258 -0.23 -6.72 0.61
C ILE A 258 -0.49 -7.62 -0.58
N THR A 259 -1.72 -7.62 -1.08
CA THR A 259 -2.17 -8.55 -2.12
C THR A 259 -2.80 -7.83 -3.32
N ASN A 260 -2.56 -8.33 -4.53
CA ASN A 260 -3.23 -7.93 -5.78
C ASN A 260 -3.19 -6.43 -6.09
N ASN A 261 -2.11 -5.75 -5.69
CA ASN A 261 -2.00 -4.30 -5.88
C ASN A 261 -1.89 -3.94 -7.37
N PRO A 262 -2.56 -2.87 -7.86
CA PRO A 262 -2.53 -2.48 -9.27
C PRO A 262 -1.13 -2.13 -9.80
N SER A 263 -0.36 -1.36 -9.04
CA SER A 263 1.01 -0.94 -9.36
C SER A 263 1.98 -1.48 -8.30
N THR A 264 2.98 -0.70 -7.92
CA THR A 264 3.91 -1.03 -6.84
C THR A 264 3.20 -1.10 -5.50
N ALA A 265 3.42 -2.16 -4.71
CA ALA A 265 2.75 -2.32 -3.42
C ALA A 265 3.25 -1.29 -2.39
N LEU A 266 4.57 -1.19 -2.20
CA LEU A 266 5.21 -0.22 -1.31
C LEU A 266 6.14 0.70 -2.10
N GLY A 267 5.76 1.97 -2.28
CA GLY A 267 6.64 3.02 -2.79
C GLY A 267 7.21 3.84 -1.65
N PHE A 268 8.54 3.86 -1.52
CA PHE A 268 9.28 4.67 -0.54
C PHE A 268 10.38 5.43 -1.27
N ASP A 269 9.98 6.57 -1.82
CA ASP A 269 10.81 7.38 -2.67
C ASP A 269 11.61 8.39 -1.82
N GLU A 270 12.89 8.58 -2.12
CA GLU A 270 13.70 9.68 -1.59
C GLU A 270 13.82 9.74 -0.05
N SER A 271 13.68 8.58 0.61
CA SER A 271 13.52 8.46 2.06
C SER A 271 14.82 8.04 2.78
N GLU A 272 14.92 8.28 4.09
CA GLU A 272 16.12 7.97 4.88
C GLU A 272 15.78 7.30 6.21
N ASN A 273 16.69 6.52 6.78
CA ASN A 273 16.50 5.79 8.03
C ASN A 273 15.17 5.03 8.07
N CYS A 274 14.80 4.37 6.97
CA CYS A 274 13.57 3.60 6.89
C CYS A 274 13.84 2.09 6.94
N LEU A 275 12.96 1.36 7.62
CA LEU A 275 12.96 -0.10 7.68
C LEU A 275 11.70 -0.66 7.00
N ILE A 276 11.88 -1.50 5.99
CA ILE A 276 10.80 -2.28 5.37
C ILE A 276 11.11 -3.76 5.62
N ALA A 277 10.39 -4.39 6.55
CA ALA A 277 10.75 -5.76 6.95
C ALA A 277 9.60 -6.70 7.31
N ASP A 278 9.84 -7.99 7.16
CA ASP A 278 8.92 -9.07 7.56
C ASP A 278 7.53 -8.99 6.89
N ASN A 279 7.44 -8.33 5.73
CA ASN A 279 6.21 -8.19 4.96
C ASN A 279 5.98 -9.38 4.02
N ILE A 280 4.72 -9.66 3.72
CA ILE A 280 4.28 -10.59 2.68
C ILE A 280 3.64 -9.76 1.57
N ILE A 281 4.21 -9.77 0.36
CA ILE A 281 3.70 -9.03 -0.79
C ILE A 281 3.40 -10.01 -1.90
N LEU A 282 2.12 -10.14 -2.27
CA LEU A 282 1.64 -11.10 -3.25
C LEU A 282 1.00 -10.38 -4.44
N PHE A 283 1.45 -10.76 -5.62
CA PHE A 283 0.91 -10.33 -6.91
C PHE A 283 0.82 -8.80 -7.07
N PRO A 284 1.89 -8.04 -6.74
CA PRO A 284 1.91 -6.60 -7.03
C PRO A 284 2.01 -6.38 -8.55
N GLY A 285 1.67 -5.17 -8.98
CA GLY A 285 1.71 -4.78 -10.38
C GLY A 285 0.66 -5.45 -11.24
N ARG A 286 -0.50 -5.80 -10.66
CA ARG A 286 -1.61 -6.46 -11.37
C ARG A 286 -2.08 -5.67 -12.59
N LEU A 287 -2.04 -4.35 -12.59
CA LEU A 287 -2.41 -3.53 -13.75
C LEU A 287 -1.20 -2.96 -14.49
N ALA A 288 0.03 -3.26 -14.06
CA ALA A 288 1.22 -2.73 -14.70
C ALA A 288 1.40 -3.30 -16.12
N ARG A 289 1.74 -2.40 -17.06
CA ARG A 289 2.11 -2.73 -18.43
C ARG A 289 3.61 -2.56 -18.63
N PRO A 290 4.40 -3.64 -18.69
CA PRO A 290 5.79 -3.51 -19.08
C PRO A 290 5.84 -3.23 -20.59
N ASN A 291 6.41 -2.10 -21.00
CA ASN A 291 6.92 -1.99 -22.36
C ASN A 291 8.29 -2.71 -22.44
N LEU A 292 8.56 -3.37 -23.57
CA LEU A 292 9.81 -4.14 -23.76
C LEU A 292 11.05 -3.24 -23.92
N THR A 293 10.86 -1.97 -24.28
CA THR A 293 11.92 -1.15 -24.88
C THR A 293 12.47 -0.06 -23.97
N THR A 294 11.74 0.42 -22.97
CA THR A 294 12.23 1.51 -22.11
C THR A 294 12.18 1.19 -20.62
N GLY A 295 11.86 -0.06 -20.27
CA GLY A 295 11.78 -0.46 -18.87
C GLY A 295 10.76 0.37 -18.10
N SER A 296 9.48 0.11 -18.30
CA SER A 296 8.41 0.87 -17.64
C SER A 296 8.55 0.92 -16.11
N SER A 297 8.39 2.13 -15.57
CA SER A 297 8.17 2.41 -14.16
C SER A 297 6.96 1.63 -13.62
N GLY A 298 7.05 1.22 -12.35
CA GLY A 298 5.96 0.62 -11.59
C GLY A 298 5.81 -0.91 -11.67
N GLY A 299 4.83 -1.44 -10.92
CA GLY A 299 4.55 -2.87 -10.84
C GLY A 299 5.56 -3.70 -10.05
N SER A 300 6.17 -3.11 -9.02
CA SER A 300 7.13 -3.79 -8.15
C SER A 300 6.54 -4.22 -6.81
N GLY A 301 7.15 -5.17 -6.11
CA GLY A 301 6.81 -5.38 -4.69
C GLY A 301 7.15 -4.14 -3.87
N ILE A 302 8.41 -3.74 -3.92
CA ILE A 302 8.94 -2.54 -3.28
C ILE A 302 9.61 -1.67 -4.35
N GLY A 303 9.27 -0.38 -4.39
CA GLY A 303 9.87 0.61 -5.28
C GLY A 303 10.49 1.76 -4.50
N ILE A 304 11.69 2.16 -4.90
CA ILE A 304 12.47 3.24 -4.28
C ILE A 304 13.04 4.12 -5.40
N ALA A 305 12.62 5.38 -5.47
CA ALA A 305 13.32 6.39 -6.25
C ALA A 305 14.44 7.02 -5.41
N THR A 306 15.65 7.16 -5.95
CA THR A 306 16.76 7.78 -5.21
C THR A 306 16.65 9.30 -5.10
N GLY A 307 15.87 9.91 -6.01
CA GLY A 307 15.67 11.35 -6.09
C GLY A 307 16.89 12.12 -6.60
N GLY A 308 16.63 13.37 -7.01
CA GLY A 308 17.64 14.25 -7.58
C GLY A 308 18.27 15.16 -6.52
N ALA A 309 19.08 16.13 -6.95
CA ALA A 309 19.72 17.10 -6.06
C ALA A 309 18.70 17.86 -5.17
N ALA A 310 17.52 18.19 -5.71
CA ALA A 310 16.46 18.86 -4.95
C ALA A 310 15.93 18.01 -3.78
N ALA A 311 15.74 16.71 -4.00
CA ALA A 311 15.32 15.77 -2.95
C ALA A 311 16.38 15.64 -1.87
N ALA A 312 17.66 15.67 -2.26
CA ALA A 312 18.76 15.64 -1.32
C ALA A 312 18.90 16.95 -0.50
N THR A 313 18.62 18.10 -1.11
CA THR A 313 18.49 19.37 -0.38
C THR A 313 17.33 19.32 0.63
N ALA A 314 16.18 18.74 0.27
CA ALA A 314 15.05 18.57 1.19
C ALA A 314 15.40 17.65 2.38
N ARG A 315 16.33 16.71 2.21
CA ARG A 315 16.93 15.91 3.29
C ARG A 315 18.00 16.66 4.11
N GLY A 316 18.20 17.97 3.89
CA GLY A 316 19.27 18.72 4.53
C GLY A 316 20.67 18.25 4.13
N GLY A 317 20.84 17.72 2.92
CA GLY A 317 22.10 17.16 2.42
C GLY A 317 22.39 15.73 2.88
N ARG A 318 21.47 15.07 3.59
CA ARG A 318 21.60 13.67 3.99
C ARG A 318 21.29 12.73 2.81
N GLY A 319 21.99 11.59 2.75
CA GLY A 319 21.80 10.58 1.72
C GLY A 319 20.64 9.62 2.03
N LEU A 320 20.23 8.83 1.05
CA LEU A 320 19.21 7.79 1.19
C LEU A 320 19.74 6.58 1.98
N SER A 321 19.15 6.29 3.15
CA SER A 321 19.51 5.14 3.99
C SER A 321 18.26 4.28 4.23
N MET A 322 18.23 3.05 3.73
CA MET A 322 17.07 2.17 3.88
C MET A 322 17.51 0.73 4.10
N ILE A 323 16.74 0.01 4.91
CA ILE A 323 16.91 -1.43 5.14
C ILE A 323 15.66 -2.16 4.66
N LEU A 324 15.84 -3.09 3.72
CA LEU A 324 14.82 -3.99 3.21
C LEU A 324 15.18 -5.40 3.67
N ARG A 325 14.45 -5.94 4.65
CA ARG A 325 14.84 -7.20 5.29
C ARG A 325 13.71 -8.22 5.45
N ASN A 326 14.01 -9.50 5.21
CA ASN A 326 13.10 -10.62 5.53
C ASN A 326 11.70 -10.52 4.90
N ASN A 327 11.56 -9.84 3.76
CA ASN A 327 10.28 -9.77 3.05
C ASN A 327 10.11 -11.01 2.17
N PHE A 328 8.88 -11.52 2.09
CA PHE A 328 8.46 -12.48 1.07
C PHE A 328 7.69 -11.75 -0.02
N ILE A 329 8.22 -11.72 -1.24
CA ILE A 329 7.67 -10.97 -2.37
C ILE A 329 7.44 -11.94 -3.53
N ARG A 330 6.19 -12.16 -3.89
CA ARG A 330 5.80 -13.05 -4.98
C ARG A 330 5.03 -12.29 -6.05
N GLY A 331 5.54 -12.27 -7.27
CA GLY A 331 4.84 -11.78 -8.46
C GLY A 331 3.98 -12.87 -9.11
N ASN A 332 3.29 -12.49 -10.19
CA ASN A 332 2.58 -13.42 -11.06
C ASN A 332 3.03 -13.24 -12.52
N TRP A 333 4.34 -13.02 -12.72
CA TRP A 333 4.89 -12.85 -14.06
C TRP A 333 4.61 -14.11 -14.89
N THR A 334 3.85 -13.91 -15.95
CA THR A 334 3.54 -14.94 -16.95
C THR A 334 3.87 -14.38 -18.33
N VAL A 335 4.52 -15.19 -19.15
CA VAL A 335 4.72 -14.88 -20.57
C VAL A 335 3.58 -15.55 -21.34
N ALA A 336 2.56 -14.79 -21.73
CA ALA A 336 1.49 -15.29 -22.58
C ALA A 336 1.58 -14.65 -23.96
N ASN A 337 1.76 -15.46 -25.01
CA ASN A 337 1.69 -15.05 -26.42
C ASN A 337 2.57 -13.84 -26.80
N GLY A 338 3.77 -13.73 -26.24
CA GLY A 338 4.69 -12.61 -26.53
C GLY A 338 4.26 -11.25 -25.97
N VAL A 339 3.20 -11.22 -25.14
CA VAL A 339 2.75 -10.04 -24.40
C VAL A 339 3.24 -10.17 -22.97
N ASN A 340 3.87 -9.09 -22.49
CA ASN A 340 4.44 -9.00 -21.15
C ASN A 340 3.38 -9.18 -20.05
N GLY A 341 3.72 -9.96 -19.02
CA GLY A 341 2.88 -10.18 -17.84
C GLY A 341 2.95 -9.05 -16.81
N THR A 342 2.27 -9.25 -15.69
CA THR A 342 2.30 -8.36 -14.52
C THR A 342 3.49 -8.66 -13.61
N GLY A 343 3.93 -7.66 -12.83
CA GLY A 343 5.03 -7.85 -11.87
C GLY A 343 6.42 -7.81 -12.51
N ARG A 344 7.00 -6.62 -12.63
CA ARG A 344 8.31 -6.43 -13.30
C ARG A 344 9.48 -6.76 -12.39
N ALA A 345 9.47 -6.24 -11.17
CA ALA A 345 10.58 -6.40 -10.22
C ALA A 345 10.06 -6.72 -8.82
N GLY A 346 10.72 -7.62 -8.10
CA GLY A 346 10.41 -7.79 -6.68
C GLY A 346 10.77 -6.52 -5.89
N ILE A 347 12.00 -6.05 -6.08
CA ILE A 347 12.52 -4.80 -5.54
C ILE A 347 13.09 -3.98 -6.69
N ASN A 348 12.73 -2.71 -6.77
CA ASN A 348 13.16 -1.79 -7.81
C ASN A 348 13.72 -0.50 -7.21
N ILE A 349 14.98 -0.21 -7.50
CA ILE A 349 15.65 1.03 -7.15
C ILE A 349 15.91 1.81 -8.44
N GLU A 350 15.27 2.98 -8.55
CA GLU A 350 15.26 3.82 -9.75
C GLU A 350 16.07 5.10 -9.52
N ALA A 351 16.99 5.40 -10.43
CA ALA A 351 17.59 6.73 -10.53
C ALA A 351 16.53 7.73 -11.00
N SER A 352 16.44 8.89 -10.36
CA SER A 352 15.61 9.98 -10.88
C SER A 352 16.32 10.69 -12.05
N GLY A 353 16.25 10.10 -13.24
CA GLY A 353 16.69 10.74 -14.50
C GLY A 353 18.18 11.09 -14.60
N THR A 354 18.60 11.49 -15.81
CA THR A 354 19.98 11.84 -16.18
C THR A 354 20.49 13.01 -15.35
N THR A 355 21.14 12.73 -14.23
CA THR A 355 21.87 13.73 -13.47
C THR A 355 23.30 13.23 -13.29
N THR A 356 24.25 14.10 -13.68
CA THR A 356 25.67 14.00 -13.33
C THR A 356 25.80 13.50 -11.90
N ALA A 357 26.58 12.43 -11.70
CA ALA A 357 26.82 11.82 -10.41
C ALA A 357 26.96 12.90 -9.34
N PRO A 358 26.06 12.96 -8.35
CA PRO A 358 26.14 14.02 -7.36
C PRO A 358 27.46 13.88 -6.61
N THR A 359 28.20 14.99 -6.54
CA THR A 359 29.61 15.03 -6.14
C THR A 359 29.86 14.68 -4.67
N THR A 360 28.82 14.40 -3.87
CA THR A 360 28.93 14.26 -2.41
C THR A 360 27.93 13.30 -1.73
N TYR A 361 27.14 12.47 -2.42
CA TYR A 361 26.18 11.60 -1.71
C TYR A 361 26.73 10.19 -1.43
N GLN A 362 27.05 9.95 -0.16
CA GLN A 362 27.16 8.62 0.44
C GLN A 362 25.85 8.34 1.17
N ASN A 363 25.14 7.25 0.85
CA ASN A 363 24.34 6.42 1.75
C ASN A 363 23.81 5.20 0.96
N GLY A 364 23.78 4.03 1.61
CA GLY A 364 23.52 2.74 0.98
C GLY A 364 22.17 2.14 1.37
N ILE A 365 21.58 1.40 0.43
CA ILE A 365 20.41 0.57 0.67
C ILE A 365 20.89 -0.83 1.06
N LEU A 366 20.50 -1.34 2.22
CA LEU A 366 20.72 -2.74 2.57
C LEU A 366 19.52 -3.58 2.16
N ILE A 367 19.71 -4.52 1.24
CA ILE A 367 18.72 -5.53 0.85
C ILE A 367 19.19 -6.89 1.36
N GLU A 368 18.51 -7.42 2.38
CA GLU A 368 18.96 -8.65 3.06
C GLU A 368 17.85 -9.65 3.40
N GLY A 369 18.11 -10.95 3.21
CA GLY A 369 17.23 -11.98 3.75
C GLY A 369 15.85 -12.05 3.07
N ASN A 370 15.65 -11.40 1.93
CA ASN A 370 14.37 -11.39 1.23
C ASN A 370 14.24 -12.65 0.36
N ILE A 371 13.01 -13.13 0.21
CA ILE A 371 12.63 -14.16 -0.76
C ILE A 371 11.80 -13.48 -1.84
N ILE A 372 12.27 -13.52 -3.07
CA ILE A 372 11.68 -12.86 -4.22
C ILE A 372 11.42 -13.89 -5.32
N GLU A 373 10.18 -14.01 -5.76
CA GLU A 373 9.81 -15.01 -6.76
C GLU A 373 8.75 -14.55 -7.74
N GLY A 374 8.73 -15.14 -8.94
CA GLY A 374 7.63 -14.93 -9.89
C GLY A 374 7.58 -13.53 -10.51
N PHE A 375 8.74 -12.89 -10.67
CA PHE A 375 8.92 -11.62 -11.37
C PHE A 375 9.80 -11.81 -12.60
N PHE A 376 9.73 -10.86 -13.54
CA PHE A 376 10.70 -10.80 -14.64
C PHE A 376 12.13 -10.53 -14.11
N ASN A 377 12.27 -9.58 -13.19
CA ASN A 377 13.50 -9.28 -12.47
C ASN A 377 13.31 -9.51 -10.96
N GLY A 378 14.28 -10.09 -10.27
CA GLY A 378 14.22 -10.17 -8.80
C GLY A 378 14.44 -8.81 -8.14
N ILE A 379 15.66 -8.31 -8.29
CA ILE A 379 16.12 -7.01 -7.78
C ILE A 379 16.67 -6.23 -8.97
N VAL A 380 16.18 -5.00 -9.15
CA VAL A 380 16.71 -4.04 -10.12
C VAL A 380 17.28 -2.88 -9.34
N ASP A 381 18.56 -2.61 -9.54
CA ASP A 381 19.20 -1.38 -9.07
C ASP A 381 19.76 -0.61 -10.27
N SER A 382 19.11 0.50 -10.59
CA SER A 382 19.45 1.36 -11.72
C SER A 382 19.95 2.74 -11.29
N GLY A 383 20.11 2.98 -9.98
CA GLY A 383 20.39 4.31 -9.45
C GLY A 383 20.93 4.42 -8.04
N GLY A 384 20.94 3.32 -7.27
CA GLY A 384 21.54 3.26 -5.96
C GLY A 384 23.07 3.34 -6.02
N GLN A 385 23.66 4.09 -5.08
CA GLN A 385 25.11 4.11 -4.86
C GLN A 385 25.39 3.50 -3.48
N GLY A 386 26.30 2.53 -3.40
CA GLY A 386 26.60 1.86 -2.12
C GLY A 386 25.51 0.90 -1.64
N THR A 387 24.62 0.45 -2.52
CA THR A 387 23.66 -0.63 -2.24
C THR A 387 24.40 -1.90 -1.85
N VAL A 388 24.02 -2.51 -0.72
CA VAL A 388 24.51 -3.80 -0.26
C VAL A 388 23.39 -4.83 -0.41
N VAL A 389 23.62 -5.85 -1.23
CA VAL A 389 22.68 -6.94 -1.46
C VAL A 389 23.29 -8.24 -0.92
N ARG A 390 22.67 -8.86 0.09
CA ARG A 390 23.21 -10.11 0.68
C ARG A 390 22.13 -11.06 1.20
N GLY A 391 22.37 -12.36 1.09
CA GLY A 391 21.50 -13.37 1.70
C GLY A 391 20.05 -13.39 1.19
N ASN A 392 19.79 -12.93 -0.04
CA ASN A 392 18.47 -12.98 -0.65
C ASN A 392 18.30 -14.26 -1.50
N ILE A 393 17.08 -14.79 -1.57
CA ILE A 393 16.69 -15.86 -2.49
C ILE A 393 15.87 -15.23 -3.61
N VAL A 394 16.31 -15.39 -4.86
CA VAL A 394 15.63 -14.88 -6.05
C VAL A 394 15.36 -16.04 -7.01
N ARG A 395 14.09 -16.25 -7.39
CA ARG A 395 13.69 -17.38 -8.25
C ARG A 395 12.62 -17.09 -9.30
#